data_AF-A0A9Q4RIC1-F1
#
_entry.id   AF-A0A9Q4RIC1-F1
#
_cell.length_a   1.000
_cell.length_b   1.000
_cell.length_c   1.000
_cell.angle_alpha   90.00
_cell.angle_beta   90.00
_cell.angle_gamma   90.00
#
_symmetry.space_group_name_H-M   'P 1'
#
loop_
_entity.id
_entity.type
_entity.pdbx_description
1 polymer ?
#
loop_
_entity_poly.entity_id
_entity_poly.type
_entity_poly.pdbx_seq_one_letter_code
_entity_poly.pdbx_strand_id
1 'polypeptide(L)'
;MSEKKVKITEKAFTDFTGVMFRTSFTKSVSDHPVNERMQNRITAAMRAVPVEPTVAVTGVSVSPKSASVEVKKTVQITATVAPAGATNKKVTWASKNAEFATVDAATGLVTGVAEGTATIEVTTADGSRKATATVQVTATAA
;
A
#
# COMPACT_ATOMS: atom_id res chain seq x y z
N MET A 1 1.64 -7.87 -49.61
CA MET A 1 0.56 -7.94 -48.62
C MET A 1 0.85 -9.11 -47.70
N SER A 2 1.61 -8.89 -46.61
CA SER A 2 2.03 -9.97 -45.72
C SER A 2 1.30 -9.84 -44.40
N GLU A 3 0.33 -10.72 -44.17
CA GLU A 3 -0.38 -10.84 -42.90
C GLU A 3 0.58 -11.38 -41.84
N LYS A 4 0.70 -10.67 -40.72
CA LYS A 4 1.53 -11.07 -39.58
C LYS A 4 0.63 -11.27 -38.36
N LYS A 5 0.89 -12.34 -37.62
CA LYS A 5 0.24 -12.63 -36.34
C LYS A 5 0.75 -11.65 -35.26
N VAL A 6 -0.14 -11.13 -34.43
CA VAL A 6 0.19 -10.22 -33.32
C VAL A 6 0.05 -11.00 -32.00
N LYS A 7 1.05 -10.89 -31.11
CA LYS A 7 1.06 -11.54 -29.79
C LYS A 7 0.96 -10.48 -28.69
N ILE A 8 -0.07 -10.58 -27.84
CA ILE A 8 -0.21 -9.73 -26.66
C ILE A 8 0.83 -10.18 -25.62
N THR A 9 1.69 -9.26 -25.17
CA THR A 9 2.83 -9.56 -24.29
C THR A 9 2.59 -9.16 -22.83
N GLU A 10 1.37 -8.72 -22.51
CA GLU A 10 1.02 -8.20 -21.19
C GLU A 10 0.55 -9.32 -20.26
N LYS A 11 1.14 -9.37 -19.05
CA LYS A 11 1.01 -10.50 -18.10
C LYS A 11 -0.42 -10.76 -17.60
N ALA A 12 -1.32 -9.77 -17.72
CA ALA A 12 -2.74 -9.88 -17.37
C ALA A 12 -3.60 -10.53 -18.48
N PHE A 13 -3.06 -10.66 -19.70
CA PHE A 13 -3.72 -11.25 -20.85
C PHE A 13 -2.85 -12.36 -21.44
N THR A 14 -2.12 -13.14 -20.66
CA THR A 14 -1.32 -14.26 -21.21
C THR A 14 -2.15 -15.46 -21.63
N ASP A 15 -3.35 -15.62 -21.06
CA ASP A 15 -4.26 -16.74 -21.32
C ASP A 15 -5.64 -16.29 -21.81
N PHE A 16 -5.74 -15.08 -22.38
CA PHE A 16 -7.02 -14.56 -22.83
C PHE A 16 -7.59 -15.43 -23.96
N THR A 17 -8.78 -15.97 -23.70
CA THR A 17 -9.55 -16.74 -24.65
C THR A 17 -10.94 -16.13 -24.71
N GLY A 18 -11.30 -15.57 -25.85
CA GLY A 18 -12.53 -14.79 -25.99
C GLY A 18 -12.55 -13.93 -27.25
N VAL A 19 -13.61 -13.15 -27.42
CA VAL A 19 -13.75 -12.25 -28.58
C VAL A 19 -13.42 -10.83 -28.17
N MET A 20 -12.43 -10.22 -28.83
CA MET A 20 -12.08 -8.81 -28.68
C MET A 20 -12.12 -8.16 -30.05
N PHE A 21 -12.73 -6.98 -30.17
CA PHE A 21 -12.88 -6.27 -31.44
C PHE A 21 -13.49 -7.12 -32.58
N ARG A 22 -14.47 -7.99 -32.28
CA ARG A 22 -15.08 -8.95 -33.24
C ARG A 22 -14.10 -10.00 -33.81
N THR A 23 -12.92 -10.15 -33.21
CA THR A 23 -11.96 -11.20 -33.54
C THR A 23 -11.82 -12.14 -32.35
N SER A 24 -11.80 -13.43 -32.60
CA SER A 24 -11.56 -14.44 -31.58
C SER A 24 -10.06 -14.59 -31.30
N PHE A 25 -9.75 -14.76 -30.03
CA PHE A 25 -8.41 -15.01 -29.53
C PHE A 25 -8.42 -16.32 -28.74
N THR A 26 -7.39 -17.13 -28.96
CA THR A 26 -7.10 -18.33 -28.19
C THR A 26 -5.70 -18.19 -27.60
N LYS A 27 -5.56 -18.22 -26.28
CA LYS A 27 -4.29 -17.96 -25.59
C LYS A 27 -3.60 -16.68 -26.10
N SER A 28 -4.40 -15.64 -26.29
CA SER A 28 -3.91 -14.30 -26.65
C SER A 28 -3.26 -14.20 -28.04
N VAL A 29 -3.57 -15.17 -28.90
CA VAL A 29 -3.24 -15.17 -30.33
C VAL A 29 -4.56 -15.07 -31.10
N SER A 30 -4.63 -14.15 -32.06
CA SER A 30 -5.81 -14.04 -32.92
C SER A 30 -5.96 -15.29 -33.80
N ASP A 31 -7.17 -15.84 -33.87
CA ASP A 31 -7.43 -17.04 -34.68
C ASP A 31 -7.43 -16.74 -36.19
N HIS A 32 -7.59 -15.46 -36.55
CA HIS A 32 -7.60 -14.95 -37.92
C HIS A 32 -6.58 -13.82 -38.10
N PRO A 33 -6.09 -13.60 -39.33
CA PRO A 33 -5.20 -12.48 -39.62
C PRO A 33 -5.92 -11.13 -39.45
N VAL A 34 -5.18 -10.14 -38.98
CA VAL A 34 -5.70 -8.81 -38.62
C VAL A 34 -5.03 -7.75 -39.50
N ASN A 35 -5.83 -6.88 -40.12
CA ASN A 35 -5.31 -5.80 -40.98
C ASN A 35 -4.64 -4.67 -40.18
N GLU A 36 -3.81 -3.86 -40.85
CA GLU A 36 -3.01 -2.80 -40.22
C GLU A 36 -3.83 -1.76 -39.46
N ARG A 37 -5.02 -1.40 -39.96
CA ARG A 37 -5.95 -0.49 -39.25
C ARG A 37 -6.40 -1.08 -37.92
N MET A 38 -6.72 -2.36 -37.91
CA MET A 38 -7.15 -3.07 -36.71
C MET A 38 -5.98 -3.32 -35.76
N GLN A 39 -4.77 -3.58 -36.27
CA GLN A 39 -3.54 -3.61 -35.47
C GLN A 39 -3.34 -2.26 -34.76
N ASN A 40 -3.44 -1.14 -35.48
CA ASN A 40 -3.30 0.20 -34.89
C ASN A 40 -4.40 0.52 -33.87
N ARG A 41 -5.63 0.03 -34.06
CA ARG A 41 -6.73 0.17 -33.09
C ARG A 41 -6.52 -0.67 -31.84
N ILE A 42 -6.05 -1.90 -31.97
CA ILE A 42 -5.71 -2.78 -30.84
C ILE A 42 -4.56 -2.14 -30.07
N THR A 43 -3.50 -1.71 -30.74
CA THR A 43 -2.36 -1.01 -30.13
C THR A 43 -2.75 0.31 -29.46
N ALA A 44 -3.65 1.10 -30.06
CA ALA A 44 -4.12 2.37 -29.48
C ALA A 44 -5.10 2.16 -28.31
N ALA A 45 -5.97 1.15 -28.38
CA ALA A 45 -6.89 0.78 -27.30
C ALA A 45 -6.17 0.11 -26.13
N MET A 46 -5.06 -0.58 -26.41
CA MET A 46 -4.18 -1.23 -25.42
C MET A 46 -2.99 -0.34 -25.01
N ARG A 47 -3.14 0.99 -25.00
CA ARG A 47 -2.21 1.87 -24.27
C ARG A 47 -2.41 1.65 -22.77
N ALA A 48 -2.09 0.44 -22.32
CA ALA A 48 -2.19 -0.03 -20.96
C ALA A 48 -1.12 0.68 -20.15
N VAL A 49 -1.58 1.44 -19.16
CA VAL A 49 -0.69 1.92 -18.10
C VAL A 49 -0.31 0.67 -17.29
N PRO A 50 0.98 0.35 -17.12
CA PRO A 50 1.38 -0.78 -16.30
C PRO A 50 0.85 -0.55 -14.87
N VAL A 51 -0.14 -1.32 -14.47
CA VAL A 51 -0.54 -1.43 -13.07
C VAL A 51 0.40 -2.46 -12.46
N GLU A 52 1.40 -1.97 -11.73
CA GLU A 52 2.25 -2.85 -10.94
C GLU A 52 1.36 -3.67 -9.99
N PRO A 53 1.61 -4.99 -9.83
CA PRO A 53 0.86 -5.78 -8.88
C PRO A 53 1.03 -5.16 -7.50
N THR A 54 -0.05 -4.65 -6.93
CA THR A 54 0.00 -4.08 -5.58
C THR A 54 0.28 -5.21 -4.61
N VAL A 55 1.47 -5.23 -4.04
CA VAL A 55 1.83 -6.16 -2.98
C VAL A 55 1.10 -5.68 -1.73
N ALA A 56 0.06 -6.41 -1.35
CA ALA A 56 -0.75 -6.11 -0.18
C ALA A 56 0.09 -6.22 1.10
N VAL A 57 -0.22 -5.35 2.06
CA VAL A 57 0.39 -5.41 3.39
C VAL A 57 -0.11 -6.66 4.14
N THR A 58 0.82 -7.54 4.50
CA THR A 58 0.55 -8.74 5.29
C THR A 58 0.81 -8.56 6.78
N GLY A 59 1.34 -7.42 7.20
CA GLY A 59 1.56 -7.14 8.61
C GLY A 59 2.02 -5.72 8.89
N VAL A 60 1.70 -5.24 10.08
CA VAL A 60 2.30 -4.04 10.65
C VAL A 60 2.76 -4.39 12.06
N SER A 61 4.00 -4.07 12.38
CA SER A 61 4.55 -4.19 13.72
C SER A 61 5.02 -2.83 14.20
N VAL A 62 5.06 -2.64 15.51
CA VAL A 62 5.45 -1.39 16.14
C VAL A 62 6.58 -1.66 17.11
N SER A 63 7.59 -0.80 17.09
CA SER A 63 8.72 -0.84 18.02
C SER A 63 9.11 0.57 18.47
N PRO A 64 9.24 0.81 19.78
CA PRO A 64 8.93 -0.11 20.89
C PRO A 64 7.41 -0.30 21.10
N LYS A 65 6.99 -1.45 21.64
CA LYS A 65 5.58 -1.70 22.02
C LYS A 65 5.16 -0.92 23.27
N SER A 66 6.12 -0.60 24.12
CA SER A 66 5.93 0.20 25.33
C SER A 66 7.05 1.22 25.40
N ALA A 67 6.71 2.50 25.58
CA ALA A 67 7.68 3.57 25.76
C ALA A 67 7.33 4.38 27.01
N SER A 68 8.34 5.02 27.61
CA SER A 68 8.14 6.04 28.64
C SER A 68 8.63 7.38 28.10
N VAL A 69 7.89 8.45 28.36
CA VAL A 69 8.23 9.82 27.97
C VAL A 69 7.89 10.75 29.11
N GLU A 70 8.68 11.80 29.33
CA GLU A 70 8.30 12.82 30.31
C GLU A 70 7.31 13.82 29.69
N VAL A 71 6.57 14.53 30.54
CA VAL A 71 5.75 15.66 30.12
C VAL A 71 6.59 16.66 29.30
N LYS A 72 6.06 17.11 28.17
CA LYS A 72 6.69 17.98 27.15
C LYS A 72 7.90 17.38 26.42
N LYS A 73 8.30 16.14 26.70
CA LYS A 73 9.29 15.43 25.89
C LYS A 73 8.62 14.62 24.79
N THR A 74 9.43 14.20 23.83
CA THR A 74 8.99 13.40 22.69
C THR A 74 9.67 12.04 22.67
N VAL A 75 8.96 11.00 22.24
CA VAL A 75 9.50 9.68 21.98
C VAL A 75 9.11 9.24 20.58
N GLN A 76 10.08 8.70 19.84
CA GLN A 76 9.84 8.20 18.49
C GLN A 76 9.35 6.76 18.56
N ILE A 77 8.20 6.48 17.93
CA ILE A 77 7.74 5.11 17.71
C ILE A 77 7.85 4.81 16.22
N THR A 78 8.38 3.62 15.91
CA THR A 78 8.59 3.19 14.52
C THR A 78 7.62 2.07 14.19
N ALA A 79 6.93 2.18 13.04
CA ALA A 79 6.11 1.11 12.49
C ALA A 79 6.84 0.45 11.33
N THR A 80 6.89 -0.87 11.34
CA THR A 80 7.47 -1.68 10.28
C THR A 80 6.36 -2.40 9.55
N VAL A 81 6.23 -2.13 8.25
CA VAL A 81 5.23 -2.75 7.37
C VAL A 81 5.85 -3.95 6.66
N ALA A 82 5.18 -5.10 6.72
CA ALA A 82 5.57 -6.33 6.05
C ALA A 82 4.53 -6.71 4.96
N PRO A 83 4.97 -7.26 3.81
CA PRO A 83 6.36 -7.51 3.43
C PRO A 83 7.11 -6.22 3.05
N ALA A 84 8.44 -6.24 3.07
CA ALA A 84 9.26 -5.09 2.69
C ALA A 84 9.04 -4.63 1.24
N GLY A 85 8.43 -5.46 0.39
CA GLY A 85 8.02 -5.11 -0.97
C GLY A 85 6.59 -4.58 -1.10
N ALA A 86 5.88 -4.31 0.00
CA ALA A 86 4.52 -3.79 -0.05
C ALA A 86 4.45 -2.48 -0.86
N THR A 87 3.46 -2.38 -1.75
CA THR A 87 3.30 -1.22 -2.65
C THR A 87 2.84 0.01 -1.88
N ASN A 88 2.03 -0.16 -0.82
CA ASN A 88 1.57 0.91 0.04
C ASN A 88 2.08 0.71 1.48
N LYS A 89 3.19 1.36 1.82
CA LYS A 89 3.77 1.34 3.18
C LYS A 89 3.30 2.49 4.05
N LYS A 90 2.33 3.28 3.58
CA LYS A 90 1.82 4.38 4.37
C LYS A 90 1.10 3.83 5.60
N VAL A 91 1.37 4.47 6.73
CA VAL A 91 0.70 4.20 7.99
C VAL A 91 0.19 5.52 8.56
N THR A 92 -0.90 5.45 9.31
CA THR A 92 -1.49 6.56 10.02
C THR A 92 -1.45 6.26 11.50
N TRP A 93 -0.92 7.18 12.28
CA TRP A 93 -0.89 7.10 13.73
C TRP A 93 -2.04 7.88 14.35
N ALA A 94 -2.62 7.34 15.42
CA ALA A 94 -3.65 7.99 16.22
C ALA A 94 -3.42 7.71 17.71
N SER A 95 -3.60 8.71 18.56
CA SER A 95 -3.61 8.52 20.01
C SER A 95 -5.04 8.30 20.49
N LYS A 96 -5.26 7.23 21.27
CA LYS A 96 -6.53 6.98 21.97
C LYS A 96 -6.73 7.95 23.14
N ASN A 97 -5.64 8.48 23.70
CA ASN A 97 -5.67 9.35 24.87
C ASN A 97 -4.79 10.58 24.62
N ALA A 98 -5.27 11.48 23.75
CA ALA A 98 -4.59 12.71 23.41
C ALA A 98 -4.38 13.66 24.61
N GLU A 99 -5.17 13.49 25.68
CA GLU A 99 -5.02 14.23 26.95
C GLU A 99 -3.70 13.92 27.65
N PHE A 100 -3.19 12.68 27.54
CA PHE A 100 -1.92 12.26 28.14
C PHE A 100 -0.76 12.36 27.14
N ALA A 101 -0.95 11.87 25.91
CA ALA A 101 0.08 11.96 24.87
C ALA A 101 -0.53 12.13 23.48
N THR A 102 0.04 13.03 22.69
CA THR A 102 -0.32 13.24 21.28
C THR A 102 0.70 12.54 20.38
N VAL A 103 0.29 12.09 19.19
CA VAL A 103 1.20 11.47 18.22
C VAL A 103 1.06 12.16 16.88
N ASP A 104 2.19 12.39 16.22
CA ASP A 104 2.21 12.86 14.84
C ASP A 104 1.76 11.75 13.89
N ALA A 105 0.72 12.04 13.11
CA ALA A 105 0.03 11.05 12.28
C ALA A 105 0.90 10.44 11.18
N ALA A 106 1.97 11.12 10.76
CA ALA A 106 2.82 10.73 9.63
C ALA A 106 4.15 10.12 10.10
N THR A 107 4.74 10.64 11.17
CA THR A 107 6.06 10.24 11.65
C THR A 107 6.00 9.25 12.80
N GLY A 108 4.92 9.20 13.58
CA GLY A 108 4.87 8.39 14.81
C GLY A 108 5.64 9.01 15.98
N LEU A 109 5.92 10.31 15.92
CA LEU A 109 6.53 11.06 17.03
C LEU A 109 5.47 11.33 18.10
N VAL A 110 5.64 10.74 19.28
CA VAL A 110 4.71 10.90 20.41
C VAL A 110 5.23 11.99 21.33
N THR A 111 4.36 12.92 21.73
CA THR A 111 4.65 14.01 22.66
C THR A 111 3.84 13.84 23.94
N GLY A 112 4.52 13.82 25.08
CA GLY A 112 3.87 13.79 26.40
C GLY A 112 3.21 15.13 26.72
N VAL A 113 1.91 15.11 27.04
CA VAL A 113 1.11 16.29 27.40
C VAL A 113 0.88 16.35 28.91
N ALA A 114 0.44 15.24 29.49
CA ALA A 114 0.15 15.12 30.92
C ALA A 114 0.47 13.70 31.42
N GLU A 115 0.73 13.59 32.73
CA GLU A 115 1.03 12.31 33.38
C GLU A 115 -0.12 11.32 33.22
N GLY A 116 0.21 10.09 32.83
CA GLY A 116 -0.79 9.05 32.59
C GLY A 116 -0.31 8.05 31.55
N THR A 117 -1.23 7.21 31.08
CA THR A 117 -0.93 6.18 30.07
C THR A 117 -1.73 6.48 28.82
N ALA A 118 -1.05 6.63 27.69
CA ALA A 118 -1.66 6.78 26.38
C ALA A 118 -1.48 5.52 25.54
N THR A 119 -2.52 5.13 24.82
CA THR A 119 -2.41 4.06 23.82
C THR A 119 -2.33 4.68 22.43
N ILE A 120 -1.23 4.42 21.74
CA ILE A 120 -0.98 4.87 20.38
C ILE A 120 -1.32 3.72 19.43
N GLU A 121 -2.24 3.95 18.49
CA GLU A 121 -2.66 2.99 17.47
C GLU A 121 -2.06 3.40 16.13
N VAL A 122 -1.37 2.47 15.47
CA VAL A 122 -0.98 2.61 14.06
C VAL A 122 -1.92 1.77 13.20
N THR A 123 -2.42 2.38 12.14
CA THR A 123 -3.25 1.73 11.13
C THR A 123 -2.54 1.83 9.79
N THR A 124 -2.50 0.73 9.05
CA THR A 124 -2.00 0.74 7.67
C THR A 124 -2.96 1.54 6.77
N ALA A 125 -2.45 2.19 5.73
CA ALA A 125 -3.29 3.01 4.84
C ALA A 125 -4.40 2.20 4.15
N ASP A 126 -4.19 0.90 3.94
CA ASP A 126 -5.19 -0.02 3.41
C ASP A 126 -6.27 -0.40 4.46
N GLY A 127 -6.15 0.10 5.69
CA GLY A 127 -7.08 -0.13 6.82
C GLY A 127 -7.08 -1.55 7.37
N SER A 128 -6.36 -2.48 6.73
CA SER A 128 -6.50 -3.92 6.94
C SER A 128 -5.70 -4.44 8.14
N ARG A 129 -4.66 -3.70 8.56
CA ARG A 129 -3.78 -4.08 9.66
C ARG A 129 -3.63 -2.93 10.65
N LYS A 130 -3.64 -3.29 11.93
CA LYS A 130 -3.49 -2.37 13.06
C LYS A 130 -2.47 -2.92 14.05
N ALA A 131 -1.72 -2.04 14.68
CA ALA A 131 -0.88 -2.37 15.82
C ALA A 131 -0.93 -1.24 16.84
N THR A 132 -0.65 -1.57 18.10
CA THR A 132 -0.76 -0.62 19.21
C THR A 132 0.53 -0.58 20.00
N ALA A 133 0.89 0.60 20.48
CA ALA A 133 1.96 0.83 21.44
C ALA A 133 1.41 1.58 22.66
N THR A 134 1.89 1.24 23.84
CA THR A 134 1.57 1.93 25.08
C THR A 134 2.66 2.94 25.40
N VAL A 135 2.27 4.16 25.76
CA VAL A 135 3.19 5.22 26.14
C VAL A 135 2.82 5.68 27.54
N GLN A 136 3.75 5.51 28.47
CA GLN A 136 3.61 6.00 29.83
C GLN A 136 4.23 7.40 29.90
N VAL A 137 3.45 8.38 30.30
CA VAL A 137 3.91 9.75 30.51
C VAL A 137 4.19 9.94 31.98
N THR A 138 5.46 10.20 32.32
CA THR A 138 5.90 10.45 33.70
C THR A 138 6.10 11.93 33.95
N ALA A 139 6.00 12.34 35.23
CA ALA A 139 6.34 13.68 35.67
C ALA A 139 7.75 14.05 35.18
N THR A 140 7.94 15.31 34.78
CA THR A 140 9.29 15.84 34.61
C THR A 140 9.94 15.83 35.99
N ALA A 141 10.99 15.03 36.18
CA ALA A 141 11.80 15.12 37.39
C ALA A 141 12.47 16.50 37.39
N ALA A 142 12.02 17.36 38.31
CA ALA A 142 12.58 18.68 38.56
C ALA A 142 13.92 18.60 39.31
#